data_AF-C5CCZ8-F1
#
_entry.id   AF-C5CCZ8-F1
#
_cell.length_a   1.000
_cell.length_b   1.000
_cell.length_c   1.000
_cell.angle_alpha   90.00
_cell.angle_beta   90.00
_cell.angle_gamma   90.00
#
_symmetry.space_group_name_H-M   'P 1'
#
loop_
_entity.id
_entity.type
_entity.pdbx_description
1 polymer ?
#
loop_
_entity_poly.entity_id
_entity_poly.type
_entity_poly.pdbx_seq_one_letter_code
_entity_poly.pdbx_strand_id
1 'polypeptide(L)'
;MAGSTAAPRRLRTYTRPRVSLLYVLRRTLHRLLELQVWDVAAAMTFFGALSLLPTVVALLSVVSLLGVEEETVDAAAHLAAEIWPSLTPDVVREWILTLGSAGPGTGAVVLGAVGTVVSASGAVGAFHRAMHRIHDTREGRPFLHFRLVVFVETLALMLGAVLITILVVVGGDLSLRLGQAVGLPEETVQTWNVVKWPVILVVIALIVTLAYRLGPNVRQPRYRPLSLGAVAVVVLLFGATVALGWITDRFGQFAVVGRINSAIGVLALAWVACIVLLAGAAFDAEVLRARQLAVGIDASVEIQLATRHTAVLEDSERYEARNRRLARLVADAVRAGEDLTIEATPLLSEEGRLLAIESGRRNPEDVSSGSPFHADPVSDDGARLEPTSRPDD
;
A
#
# COMPACT_ATOMS: atom_id res chain seq x y z
N MET A 1 4.96 4.96 55.24
CA MET A 1 4.71 3.72 54.47
C MET A 1 3.20 3.53 54.35
N ALA A 2 2.58 4.07 53.29
CA ALA A 2 1.15 3.88 53.04
C ALA A 2 1.01 2.76 52.00
N GLY A 3 0.58 1.57 52.44
CA GLY A 3 0.32 0.44 51.57
C GLY A 3 -0.88 0.72 50.68
N SER A 4 -0.63 0.85 49.38
CA SER A 4 -1.69 0.86 48.37
C SER A 4 -2.36 -0.52 48.34
N THR A 5 -3.46 -0.67 49.09
CA THR A 5 -4.36 -1.81 48.99
C THR A 5 -5.13 -1.72 47.68
N ALA A 6 -4.48 -2.14 46.59
CA ALA A 6 -5.16 -2.34 45.32
C ALA A 6 -6.25 -3.40 45.51
N ALA A 7 -7.51 -3.07 45.21
CA ALA A 7 -8.62 -4.00 45.31
C ALA A 7 -8.33 -5.30 44.56
N PRO A 8 -8.68 -6.48 45.11
CA PRO A 8 -8.35 -7.76 44.48
C PRO A 8 -8.98 -7.84 43.09
N ARG A 9 -8.15 -8.01 42.06
CA ARG A 9 -8.60 -8.20 40.69
C ARG A 9 -9.48 -9.45 40.65
N ARG A 10 -10.74 -9.31 40.25
CA ARG A 10 -11.68 -10.44 40.08
C ARG A 10 -11.12 -11.39 39.02
N LEU A 11 -10.60 -12.53 39.44
CA LEU A 11 -10.17 -13.59 38.53
C LEU A 11 -11.42 -14.26 37.94
N ARG A 12 -11.44 -14.46 36.62
CA ARG A 12 -12.53 -15.12 35.90
C ARG A 12 -11.97 -16.26 35.08
N THR A 13 -12.51 -17.45 35.29
CA THR A 13 -12.18 -18.62 34.48
C THR A 13 -13.02 -18.61 33.19
N TYR A 14 -12.40 -18.84 32.05
CA TYR A 14 -13.05 -18.90 30.74
C TYR A 14 -12.98 -20.32 30.18
N THR A 15 -14.13 -20.90 29.84
CA THR A 15 -14.22 -22.20 29.14
C THR A 15 -14.15 -21.96 27.63
N ARG A 16 -13.20 -22.60 26.93
CA ARG A 16 -12.93 -22.40 25.48
C ARG A 16 -12.76 -20.92 25.10
N PRO A 17 -11.75 -20.23 25.66
CA PRO A 17 -11.56 -18.80 25.46
C PRO A 17 -11.38 -18.47 23.96
N ARG A 18 -11.97 -17.35 23.55
CA ARG A 18 -11.79 -16.76 22.21
C ARG A 18 -11.49 -15.28 22.37
N VAL A 19 -10.65 -14.76 21.49
CA VAL A 19 -10.46 -13.31 21.40
C VAL A 19 -11.75 -12.64 20.91
N SER A 20 -12.05 -11.46 21.44
CA SER A 20 -13.25 -10.71 21.09
C SER A 20 -13.02 -9.86 19.83
N LEU A 21 -14.11 -9.40 19.19
CA LEU A 21 -14.00 -8.43 18.10
C LEU A 21 -13.31 -7.14 18.54
N LEU A 22 -13.53 -6.71 19.79
CA LEU A 22 -12.87 -5.54 20.36
C LEU A 22 -11.34 -5.73 20.46
N TYR A 23 -10.88 -6.95 20.77
CA TYR A 23 -9.46 -7.28 20.74
C TYR A 23 -8.89 -7.09 19.33
N VAL A 24 -9.57 -7.65 18.31
CA VAL A 24 -9.17 -7.53 16.90
C VAL A 24 -9.12 -6.07 16.46
N LEU A 25 -10.15 -5.28 16.78
CA LEU A 25 -10.21 -3.87 16.39
C LEU A 25 -9.13 -3.03 17.06
N ARG A 26 -8.90 -3.22 18.37
CA ARG A 26 -7.83 -2.52 19.10
C ARG A 26 -6.45 -2.89 18.57
N ARG A 27 -6.23 -4.17 18.29
CA ARG A 27 -4.96 -4.63 17.71
C ARG A 27 -4.76 -4.07 16.30
N THR A 28 -5.81 -4.06 15.47
CA THR A 28 -5.78 -3.44 14.14
C THR A 28 -5.36 -1.98 14.23
N LEU A 29 -5.98 -1.20 15.12
CA LEU A 29 -5.62 0.22 15.29
C LEU A 29 -4.17 0.40 15.72
N HIS A 30 -3.71 -0.38 16.69
CA HIS A 30 -2.32 -0.32 17.14
C HIS A 30 -1.35 -0.70 16.02
N ARG A 31 -1.69 -1.73 15.23
CA ARG A 31 -0.90 -2.17 14.08
C ARG A 31 -0.84 -1.10 12.99
N LEU A 32 -1.91 -0.36 12.74
CA LEU A 32 -1.90 0.76 11.79
C LEU A 32 -0.94 1.87 12.22
N LEU A 33 -0.84 2.14 13.52
CA LEU A 33 0.12 3.09 14.08
C LEU A 33 1.56 2.58 13.99
N GLU A 34 1.82 1.32 14.39
CA GLU A 34 3.12 0.66 14.26
C GLU A 34 3.64 0.72 12.81
N LEU A 35 2.73 0.54 11.83
CA LEU A 35 3.05 0.53 10.41
C LEU A 35 3.13 1.92 9.77
N GLN A 36 2.86 3.00 10.51
CA GLN A 36 2.79 4.37 10.00
C GLN A 36 1.95 4.45 8.71
N VAL A 37 0.75 3.85 8.73
CA VAL A 37 -0.03 3.66 7.49
C VAL A 37 -0.39 4.97 6.77
N TRP A 38 -0.37 6.10 7.48
CA TRP A 38 -0.56 7.46 6.96
C TRP A 38 0.53 7.82 5.92
N ASP A 39 1.78 7.49 6.20
CA ASP A 39 2.93 7.77 5.33
C ASP A 39 2.89 6.87 4.09
N VAL A 40 2.52 5.61 4.30
CA VAL A 40 2.36 4.62 3.21
C VAL A 40 1.21 5.02 2.29
N ALA A 41 0.08 5.43 2.86
CA ALA A 41 -1.07 5.93 2.12
C ALA A 41 -0.73 7.23 1.38
N ALA A 42 0.08 8.12 1.97
CA ALA A 42 0.56 9.33 1.31
C ALA A 42 1.42 8.98 0.09
N ALA A 43 2.34 8.01 0.20
CA ALA A 43 3.12 7.52 -0.93
C ALA A 43 2.23 6.92 -2.04
N MET A 44 1.23 6.10 -1.68
CA MET A 44 0.27 5.56 -2.65
C MET A 44 -0.49 6.68 -3.38
N THR A 45 -0.93 7.68 -2.63
CA THR A 45 -1.67 8.84 -3.17
C THR A 45 -0.78 9.68 -4.07
N PHE A 46 0.48 9.91 -3.68
CA PHE A 46 1.46 10.63 -4.48
C PHE A 46 1.68 9.96 -5.85
N PHE A 47 1.94 8.65 -5.87
CA PHE A 47 2.11 7.92 -7.13
C PHE A 47 0.83 7.87 -7.97
N GLY A 48 -0.34 7.75 -7.32
CA GLY A 48 -1.64 7.85 -7.98
C GLY A 48 -1.85 9.22 -8.63
N ALA A 49 -1.63 10.32 -7.89
CA ALA A 49 -1.73 11.68 -8.39
C ALA A 49 -0.71 11.94 -9.52
N LEU A 50 0.52 11.45 -9.39
CA LEU A 50 1.56 11.55 -10.42
C LEU A 50 1.15 10.86 -11.73
N SER A 51 0.35 9.79 -11.65
CA SER A 51 -0.17 9.09 -12.83
C SER A 51 -1.25 9.87 -13.58
N LEU A 52 -1.86 10.89 -12.97
CA LEU A 52 -2.88 11.71 -13.63
C LEU A 52 -2.29 12.54 -14.76
N LEU A 53 -1.07 13.07 -14.61
CA LEU A 53 -0.47 13.94 -15.63
C LEU A 53 -0.27 13.21 -16.97
N PRO A 54 0.40 12.04 -17.03
CA PRO A 54 0.52 11.30 -18.30
C PRO A 54 -0.83 10.77 -18.80
N THR A 55 -1.80 10.55 -17.90
CA THR A 55 -3.15 10.09 -18.28
C THR A 55 -3.88 11.18 -19.04
N VAL A 56 -3.83 12.41 -18.55
CA VAL A 56 -4.41 13.57 -19.24
C VAL A 56 -3.75 13.73 -20.60
N VAL A 57 -2.41 13.67 -20.69
CA VAL A 57 -1.70 13.73 -21.97
C VAL A 57 -2.17 12.62 -22.93
N ALA A 58 -2.27 11.37 -22.46
CA ALA A 58 -2.72 10.25 -23.28
C ALA A 58 -4.17 10.46 -23.79
N LEU A 59 -5.08 10.85 -22.91
CA LEU A 59 -6.48 11.12 -23.25
C LEU A 59 -6.61 12.24 -24.29
N LEU A 60 -5.89 13.35 -24.09
CA LEU A 60 -5.88 14.48 -25.02
C LEU A 60 -5.33 14.10 -26.39
N SER A 61 -4.26 13.31 -26.41
CA SER A 61 -3.66 12.82 -27.64
C SER A 61 -4.63 11.89 -28.40
N VAL A 62 -5.39 11.05 -27.69
CA VAL A 62 -6.45 10.21 -28.29
C VAL A 62 -7.54 11.07 -28.90
N VAL A 63 -8.02 12.09 -28.18
CA VAL A 63 -9.04 13.02 -28.68
C VAL A 63 -8.54 13.76 -29.93
N SER A 64 -7.31 14.26 -29.92
CA SER A 64 -6.69 14.92 -31.08
C SER A 64 -6.60 14.00 -32.31
N LEU A 65 -6.22 12.73 -32.12
CA LEU A 65 -6.15 11.74 -33.20
C LEU A 65 -7.51 11.38 -33.79
N LEU A 66 -8.58 11.44 -32.98
CA LEU A 66 -9.94 11.18 -33.44
C LEU A 66 -10.52 12.35 -34.26
N GLY A 67 -9.79 13.47 -34.42
CA GLY A 67 -10.16 14.56 -35.33
C GLY A 67 -11.35 15.37 -34.83
N VAL A 68 -11.37 15.63 -33.54
CA VAL A 68 -12.59 15.92 -32.80
C VAL A 68 -12.82 17.44 -32.57
N GLU A 69 -14.03 17.89 -32.93
CA GLU A 69 -14.59 19.24 -32.75
C GLU A 69 -14.89 19.60 -31.28
N GLU A 70 -15.18 20.89 -31.00
CA GLU A 70 -15.47 21.42 -29.64
C GLU A 70 -16.46 20.57 -28.84
N GLU A 71 -17.41 19.91 -29.51
CA GLU A 71 -18.46 19.10 -28.91
C GLU A 71 -17.93 17.91 -28.09
N THR A 72 -16.80 17.31 -28.48
CA THR A 72 -16.24 16.19 -27.68
C THR A 72 -15.33 16.68 -26.56
N VAL A 73 -14.74 17.87 -26.68
CA VAL A 73 -14.08 18.53 -25.55
C VAL A 73 -15.11 18.82 -24.47
N ASP A 74 -16.28 19.31 -24.86
CA ASP A 74 -17.41 19.52 -23.95
C ASP A 74 -17.93 18.20 -23.39
N ALA A 75 -18.06 17.15 -24.20
CA ALA A 75 -18.45 15.82 -23.73
C ALA A 75 -17.43 15.24 -22.73
N ALA A 76 -16.13 15.36 -23.00
CA ALA A 76 -15.08 14.92 -22.08
C ALA A 76 -15.07 15.72 -20.78
N ALA A 77 -15.28 17.04 -20.86
CA ALA A 77 -15.39 17.92 -19.70
C ALA A 77 -16.63 17.60 -18.85
N HIS A 78 -17.76 17.31 -19.48
CA HIS A 78 -18.99 16.89 -18.80
C HIS A 78 -18.84 15.50 -18.15
N LEU A 79 -18.24 14.53 -18.84
CA LEU A 79 -17.92 13.23 -18.26
C LEU A 79 -16.98 13.35 -17.06
N ALA A 80 -15.94 14.19 -17.17
CA ALA A 80 -15.03 14.44 -16.07
C ALA A 80 -15.74 15.09 -14.86
N ALA A 81 -16.65 16.03 -15.09
CA ALA A 81 -17.45 16.67 -14.05
C ALA A 81 -18.49 15.71 -13.44
N GLU A 82 -19.01 14.76 -14.22
CA GLU A 82 -19.93 13.73 -13.74
C GLU A 82 -19.22 12.70 -12.84
N ILE A 83 -17.97 12.37 -13.18
CA ILE A 83 -17.12 11.49 -12.36
C ILE A 83 -16.59 12.23 -11.12
N TRP A 84 -16.25 13.51 -11.26
CA TRP A 84 -15.79 14.39 -10.19
C TRP A 84 -16.67 15.64 -10.09
N PRO A 85 -17.79 15.59 -9.33
CA PRO A 85 -18.71 16.72 -9.16
C PRO A 85 -18.06 17.99 -8.62
N SER A 86 -16.87 17.86 -8.02
CA SER A 86 -16.07 18.97 -7.52
C SER A 86 -15.30 19.74 -8.61
N LEU A 87 -15.22 19.20 -9.84
CA LEU A 87 -14.65 19.86 -11.01
C LEU A 87 -15.77 20.48 -11.84
N THR A 88 -15.69 21.78 -12.13
CA THR A 88 -16.62 22.39 -13.10
C THR A 88 -16.20 22.02 -14.52
N PRO A 89 -17.15 21.75 -15.44
CA PRO A 89 -16.85 21.45 -16.84
C PRO A 89 -15.94 22.49 -17.49
N ASP A 90 -16.13 23.78 -17.18
CA ASP A 90 -15.33 24.87 -17.74
C ASP A 90 -13.84 24.77 -17.40
N VAL A 91 -13.52 24.37 -16.16
CA VAL A 91 -12.13 24.19 -15.73
C VAL A 91 -11.51 23.03 -16.49
N VAL A 92 -12.23 21.92 -16.64
CA VAL A 92 -11.72 20.76 -17.39
C VAL A 92 -11.54 21.11 -18.87
N ARG A 93 -12.48 21.85 -19.46
CA ARG A 93 -12.42 22.35 -20.84
C ARG A 93 -11.19 23.23 -21.05
N GLU A 94 -10.94 24.20 -20.17
CA GLU A 94 -9.77 25.08 -20.26
C GLU A 94 -8.45 24.28 -20.18
N TRP A 95 -8.36 23.29 -19.29
CA TRP A 95 -7.20 22.41 -19.17
C TRP A 95 -7.01 21.56 -20.43
N ILE A 96 -8.09 21.03 -20.99
CA ILE A 96 -8.06 20.25 -22.24
C ILE A 96 -7.57 21.10 -23.41
N LEU A 97 -8.07 22.32 -23.56
CA LEU A 97 -7.71 23.20 -24.67
C LEU A 97 -6.27 23.74 -24.55
N THR A 98 -5.85 24.13 -23.35
CA THR A 98 -4.48 24.61 -23.10
C THR A 98 -3.45 23.51 -23.33
N LEU A 99 -3.69 22.30 -22.84
CA LEU A 99 -2.78 21.16 -23.00
C LEU A 99 -2.90 20.48 -24.38
N GLY A 100 -4.07 20.52 -25.02
CA GLY A 100 -4.34 19.95 -26.33
C GLY A 100 -3.78 20.77 -27.49
N SER A 101 -3.56 22.08 -27.29
CA SER A 101 -2.94 22.97 -28.28
C SER A 101 -1.49 22.57 -28.67
N ALA A 102 -0.86 21.70 -27.87
CA ALA A 102 0.47 21.16 -28.15
C ALA A 102 0.52 20.13 -29.31
N GLY A 103 -0.62 19.73 -29.86
CA GLY A 103 -0.73 18.84 -31.02
C GLY A 103 -0.03 17.48 -30.85
N PRO A 104 -0.36 16.68 -29.83
CA PRO A 104 0.41 15.49 -29.54
C PRO A 104 -0.04 14.36 -30.48
N GLY A 105 0.81 13.99 -31.45
CA GLY A 105 0.58 12.84 -32.33
C GLY A 105 0.65 11.49 -31.60
N THR A 106 0.57 10.38 -32.35
CA THR A 106 0.53 9.00 -31.81
C THR A 106 1.62 8.69 -30.77
N GLY A 107 2.81 9.29 -30.88
CA GLY A 107 3.89 9.13 -29.90
C GLY A 107 3.51 9.60 -28.48
N ALA A 108 2.72 10.66 -28.36
CA ALA A 108 2.28 11.18 -27.06
C ALA A 108 1.20 10.32 -26.41
N VAL A 109 0.32 9.66 -27.19
CA VAL A 109 -0.60 8.63 -26.66
C VAL A 109 0.20 7.51 -25.99
N VAL A 110 1.20 6.97 -26.70
CA VAL A 110 2.00 5.84 -26.21
C VAL A 110 2.82 6.26 -24.98
N LEU A 111 3.50 7.40 -25.05
CA LEU A 111 4.30 7.90 -23.93
C LEU A 111 3.45 8.26 -22.72
N GLY A 112 2.27 8.86 -22.93
CA GLY A 112 1.31 9.16 -21.88
C GLY A 112 0.80 7.87 -21.22
N ALA A 113 0.34 6.90 -22.02
CA ALA A 113 -0.16 5.63 -21.52
C ALA A 113 0.91 4.84 -20.74
N VAL A 114 2.12 4.72 -21.29
CA VAL A 114 3.25 4.07 -20.60
C VAL A 114 3.61 4.83 -19.33
N GLY A 115 3.69 6.16 -19.40
CA GLY A 115 3.97 7.02 -18.26
C GLY A 115 2.93 6.86 -17.14
N THR A 116 1.64 6.76 -17.48
CA THR A 116 0.56 6.51 -16.53
C THR A 116 0.75 5.19 -15.82
N VAL A 117 0.94 4.09 -16.57
CA VAL A 117 1.04 2.76 -15.97
C VAL A 117 2.30 2.68 -15.11
N VAL A 118 3.42 3.25 -15.56
CA VAL A 118 4.67 3.30 -14.78
C VAL A 118 4.48 4.08 -13.48
N SER A 119 3.84 5.26 -13.51
CA SER A 119 3.56 6.04 -12.30
C SER A 119 2.56 5.34 -11.37
N ALA A 120 1.46 4.83 -11.89
CA ALA A 120 0.44 4.10 -11.13
C ALA A 120 1.00 2.82 -10.49
N SER A 121 1.94 2.15 -11.16
CA SER A 121 2.63 0.97 -10.61
C SER A 121 3.43 1.28 -9.34
N GLY A 122 3.82 2.55 -9.13
CA GLY A 122 4.42 3.01 -7.88
C GLY A 122 3.45 2.89 -6.69
N ALA A 123 2.18 3.23 -6.90
CA ALA A 123 1.14 3.12 -5.87
C ALA A 123 0.85 1.66 -5.51
N VAL A 124 0.73 0.79 -6.51
CA VAL A 124 0.53 -0.66 -6.31
C VAL A 124 1.76 -1.28 -5.63
N GLY A 125 2.98 -0.85 -6.01
CA GLY A 125 4.20 -1.28 -5.34
C GLY A 125 4.26 -0.85 -3.86
N ALA A 126 3.81 0.36 -3.53
CA ALA A 126 3.69 0.83 -2.15
C ALA A 126 2.65 0.02 -1.36
N PHE A 127 1.51 -0.30 -1.99
CA PHE A 127 0.51 -1.20 -1.44
C PHE A 127 1.09 -2.60 -1.15
N HIS A 128 1.83 -3.21 -2.07
CA HIS A 128 2.50 -4.51 -1.84
C HIS A 128 3.46 -4.46 -0.64
N ARG A 129 4.30 -3.42 -0.53
CA ARG A 129 5.17 -3.24 0.64
C ARG A 129 4.38 -3.09 1.96
N ALA A 130 3.23 -2.44 1.91
CA ALA A 130 2.30 -2.38 3.04
C ALA A 130 1.76 -3.77 3.39
N MET A 131 1.29 -4.52 2.39
CA MET A 131 0.73 -5.86 2.55
C MET A 131 1.73 -6.85 3.13
N HIS A 132 3.00 -6.77 2.73
CA HIS A 132 4.10 -7.54 3.32
C HIS A 132 4.23 -7.26 4.82
N ARG A 133 4.32 -5.98 5.19
CA ARG A 133 4.41 -5.59 6.60
C ARG A 133 3.15 -5.93 7.40
N ILE A 134 1.96 -5.86 6.81
CA ILE A 134 0.70 -6.26 7.46
C ILE A 134 0.69 -7.77 7.75
N HIS A 135 1.23 -8.59 6.85
CA HIS A 135 1.26 -10.05 6.98
C HIS A 135 2.56 -10.58 7.62
N ASP A 136 3.32 -9.74 8.33
CA ASP A 136 4.59 -10.14 8.96
C ASP A 136 5.58 -10.82 8.00
N THR A 137 5.54 -10.48 6.71
CA THR A 137 6.41 -11.08 5.68
C THR A 137 7.27 -10.03 4.98
N ARG A 138 8.26 -10.50 4.23
CA ARG A 138 9.09 -9.69 3.33
C ARG A 138 8.87 -10.11 1.87
N GLU A 139 9.37 -9.29 0.94
CA GLU A 139 9.36 -9.60 -0.48
C GLU A 139 10.39 -10.69 -0.78
N GLY A 140 9.96 -11.78 -1.40
CA GLY A 140 10.83 -12.91 -1.74
C GLY A 140 11.05 -13.09 -3.23
N ARG A 141 10.38 -12.31 -4.08
CA ARG A 141 10.54 -12.34 -5.54
C ARG A 141 11.74 -11.48 -5.96
N PRO A 142 12.50 -11.91 -6.98
CA PRO A 142 13.51 -11.04 -7.60
C PRO A 142 12.90 -9.74 -8.12
N PHE A 143 13.68 -8.66 -8.10
CA PHE A 143 13.22 -7.30 -8.44
C PHE A 143 12.45 -7.24 -9.77
N LEU A 144 12.97 -7.87 -10.83
CA LEU A 144 12.35 -7.85 -12.15
C LEU A 144 11.01 -8.59 -12.18
N HIS A 145 10.93 -9.75 -11.52
CA HIS A 145 9.69 -10.53 -11.43
C HIS A 145 8.64 -9.80 -10.59
N PHE A 146 9.03 -9.19 -9.46
CA PHE A 146 8.15 -8.35 -8.67
C PHE A 146 7.61 -7.16 -9.47
N ARG A 147 8.49 -6.46 -10.21
CA ARG A 147 8.09 -5.30 -11.02
C ARG A 147 7.09 -5.69 -12.11
N LEU A 148 7.28 -6.85 -12.75
CA LEU A 148 6.35 -7.36 -13.76
C LEU A 148 4.97 -7.66 -13.17
N VAL A 149 4.92 -8.33 -12.01
CA VAL A 149 3.65 -8.64 -11.33
C VAL A 149 2.92 -7.36 -10.95
N VAL A 150 3.60 -6.39 -10.35
CA VAL A 150 3.02 -5.09 -9.98
C VAL A 150 2.49 -4.36 -11.22
N PHE A 151 3.21 -4.42 -12.35
CA PHE A 151 2.78 -3.80 -13.60
C PHE A 151 1.49 -4.45 -14.14
N VAL A 152 1.43 -5.78 -14.20
CA VAL A 152 0.24 -6.52 -14.66
C VAL A 152 -0.96 -6.26 -13.74
N GLU A 153 -0.75 -6.26 -12.42
CA GLU A 153 -1.81 -5.93 -11.46
C GLU A 153 -2.28 -4.48 -11.61
N THR A 154 -1.38 -3.53 -11.87
CA THR A 154 -1.75 -2.14 -12.13
C THR A 154 -2.66 -2.04 -13.35
N LEU A 155 -2.32 -2.74 -14.44
CA LEU A 155 -3.16 -2.76 -15.64
C LEU A 155 -4.54 -3.37 -15.36
N ALA A 156 -4.61 -4.45 -14.58
CA ALA A 156 -5.87 -5.07 -14.18
C ALA A 156 -6.73 -4.13 -13.31
N LEU A 157 -6.12 -3.41 -12.36
CA LEU A 157 -6.80 -2.41 -11.53
C LEU A 157 -7.29 -1.22 -12.36
N MET A 158 -6.49 -0.75 -13.33
CA MET A 158 -6.91 0.30 -14.27
C MET A 158 -8.10 -0.14 -15.12
N LEU A 159 -8.09 -1.38 -15.64
CA LEU A 159 -9.23 -1.93 -16.37
C LEU A 159 -10.48 -2.04 -15.49
N GLY A 160 -10.31 -2.45 -14.23
CA GLY A 160 -11.40 -2.45 -13.24
C GLY A 160 -11.94 -1.06 -12.95
N ALA A 161 -11.08 -0.05 -12.86
CA ALA A 161 -11.48 1.35 -12.71
C ALA A 161 -12.26 1.84 -13.94
N VAL A 162 -11.80 1.54 -15.16
CA VAL A 162 -12.52 1.86 -16.41
C VAL A 162 -13.89 1.18 -16.43
N LEU A 163 -13.98 -0.10 -16.03
CA LEU A 163 -15.26 -0.80 -15.93
C LEU A 163 -16.21 -0.12 -14.94
N ILE A 164 -15.73 0.26 -13.76
CA ILE A 164 -16.53 1.00 -12.77
C ILE A 164 -16.99 2.34 -13.35
N THR A 165 -16.09 3.09 -14.01
CA THR A 165 -16.44 4.36 -14.68
C THR A 165 -17.52 4.16 -15.72
N ILE A 166 -17.42 3.14 -16.57
CA ILE A 166 -18.46 2.81 -17.56
C ILE A 166 -19.79 2.49 -16.86
N LEU A 167 -19.79 1.70 -15.78
CA LEU A 167 -21.02 1.39 -15.04
C LEU A 167 -21.68 2.63 -14.42
N VAL A 168 -20.87 3.62 -13.98
CA VAL A 168 -21.36 4.88 -13.43
C VAL A 168 -21.96 5.75 -14.54
N VAL A 169 -21.21 5.94 -15.64
CA VAL A 169 -21.59 6.79 -16.80
C VAL A 169 -22.80 6.23 -17.56
N VAL A 170 -22.92 4.91 -17.69
CA VAL A 170 -24.09 4.23 -18.29
C VAL A 170 -25.31 4.30 -17.35
N GLY A 171 -25.35 5.25 -16.43
CA GLY A 171 -26.46 5.49 -15.53
C GLY A 171 -26.80 6.98 -15.45
N GLY A 172 -28.02 7.32 -15.05
CA GLY A 172 -28.52 8.71 -15.05
C GLY A 172 -29.10 9.12 -16.41
N ASP A 173 -28.90 10.37 -16.83
CA ASP A 173 -29.51 10.93 -18.05
C ASP A 173 -29.06 10.21 -19.33
N LEU A 174 -27.80 9.74 -19.37
CA LEU A 174 -27.30 8.97 -20.51
C LEU A 174 -28.04 7.63 -20.66
N SER A 175 -28.38 6.98 -19.54
CA SER A 175 -29.15 5.73 -19.57
C SER A 175 -30.58 5.91 -20.07
N LEU A 176 -31.19 7.07 -19.80
CA LEU A 176 -32.51 7.44 -20.30
C LEU A 176 -32.46 7.68 -21.82
N ARG A 177 -31.46 8.40 -22.31
CA ARG A 177 -31.27 8.65 -23.75
C ARG A 177 -30.98 7.37 -24.52
N LEU A 178 -30.07 6.53 -24.02
CA LEU A 178 -29.76 5.24 -24.62
C LEU A 178 -30.95 4.27 -24.54
N GLY A 179 -31.67 4.27 -23.41
CA GLY A 179 -32.90 3.49 -23.24
C GLY A 179 -33.96 3.85 -24.26
N GLN A 180 -34.21 5.15 -24.47
CA GLN A 180 -35.15 5.63 -25.49
C GLN A 180 -34.69 5.29 -26.92
N ALA A 181 -33.40 5.42 -27.22
CA ALA A 181 -32.84 5.09 -28.53
C ALA A 181 -32.94 3.59 -28.88
N VAL A 182 -32.83 2.72 -27.87
CA VAL A 182 -32.92 1.26 -28.01
C VAL A 182 -34.35 0.74 -27.83
N GLY A 183 -35.30 1.61 -27.45
CA GLY A 183 -36.70 1.25 -27.22
C GLY A 183 -36.94 0.50 -25.89
N LEU A 184 -36.06 0.66 -24.90
CA LEU A 184 -36.23 0.10 -23.57
C LEU A 184 -37.33 0.87 -22.80
N PRO A 185 -38.22 0.17 -22.07
CA PRO A 185 -39.20 0.81 -21.20
C PRO A 185 -38.52 1.66 -20.12
N GLU A 186 -39.12 2.80 -19.78
CA GLU A 186 -38.61 3.70 -18.74
C GLU A 186 -38.41 3.00 -17.39
N GLU A 187 -39.32 2.08 -17.04
CA GLU A 187 -39.21 1.24 -15.83
C GLU A 187 -37.94 0.40 -15.79
N THR A 188 -37.45 -0.08 -16.95
CA THR A 188 -36.21 -0.85 -17.05
C THR A 188 -34.99 0.03 -16.77
N VAL A 189 -35.00 1.26 -17.28
CA VAL A 189 -33.93 2.25 -17.05
C VAL A 189 -33.91 2.70 -15.59
N GLN A 190 -35.06 2.96 -14.98
CA GLN A 190 -35.16 3.31 -13.57
C GLN A 190 -34.67 2.17 -12.66
N THR A 191 -35.07 0.93 -12.96
CA THR A 191 -34.60 -0.26 -12.24
C THR A 191 -33.07 -0.41 -12.34
N TRP A 192 -32.50 -0.23 -13.54
CA TRP A 192 -31.06 -0.23 -13.74
C TRP A 192 -30.36 0.85 -12.90
N ASN A 193 -30.90 2.06 -12.84
CA ASN A 193 -30.33 3.16 -12.06
C ASN A 193 -30.26 2.90 -10.55
N VAL A 194 -31.10 2.00 -10.03
CA VAL A 194 -31.03 1.54 -8.63
C VAL A 194 -30.09 0.33 -8.50
N VAL A 195 -30.25 -0.69 -9.35
CA VAL A 195 -29.50 -1.95 -9.28
C VAL A 195 -28.01 -1.78 -9.57
N LYS A 196 -27.63 -0.80 -10.40
CA LYS A 196 -26.22 -0.53 -10.73
C LYS A 196 -25.36 -0.24 -9.49
N TRP A 197 -25.91 0.42 -8.47
CA TRP A 197 -25.16 0.80 -7.27
C TRP A 197 -24.70 -0.44 -6.47
N PRO A 198 -25.59 -1.38 -6.08
CA PRO A 198 -25.17 -2.66 -5.52
C PRO A 198 -24.14 -3.41 -6.38
N VAL A 199 -24.32 -3.43 -7.70
CA VAL A 199 -23.38 -4.10 -8.62
C VAL A 199 -21.99 -3.46 -8.54
N ILE A 200 -21.90 -2.13 -8.58
CA ILE A 200 -20.64 -1.39 -8.43
C ILE A 200 -19.98 -1.71 -7.09
N LEU A 201 -20.74 -1.73 -5.98
CA LEU A 201 -20.20 -2.05 -4.66
C LEU A 201 -19.64 -3.48 -4.60
N VAL A 202 -20.31 -4.45 -5.23
CA VAL A 202 -19.83 -5.83 -5.34
C VAL A 202 -18.55 -5.89 -6.18
N VAL A 203 -18.51 -5.21 -7.32
CA VAL A 203 -17.32 -5.15 -8.19
C VAL A 203 -16.13 -4.55 -7.43
N ILE A 204 -16.33 -3.44 -6.72
CA ILE A 204 -15.29 -2.82 -5.88
C ILE A 204 -14.82 -3.81 -4.81
N ALA A 205 -15.73 -4.47 -4.10
CA ALA A 205 -15.37 -5.42 -3.07
C ALA A 205 -14.59 -6.63 -3.61
N LEU A 206 -14.92 -7.10 -4.83
CA LEU A 206 -14.18 -8.15 -5.52
C LEU A 206 -12.78 -7.69 -5.92
N ILE A 207 -12.63 -6.48 -6.47
CA ILE A 207 -11.33 -5.89 -6.81
C ILE A 207 -10.45 -5.76 -5.56
N VAL A 208 -11.00 -5.22 -4.47
CA VAL A 208 -10.29 -5.07 -3.18
C VAL A 208 -9.91 -6.45 -2.62
N THR A 209 -10.83 -7.42 -2.64
CA THR A 209 -10.54 -8.79 -2.18
C THR A 209 -9.43 -9.44 -3.01
N LEU A 210 -9.42 -9.22 -4.32
CA LEU A 210 -8.37 -9.69 -5.21
C LEU A 210 -7.02 -9.04 -4.87
N ALA A 211 -7.00 -7.72 -4.68
CA ALA A 211 -5.79 -6.99 -4.26
C ALA A 211 -5.25 -7.50 -2.92
N TYR A 212 -6.13 -7.78 -1.95
CA TYR A 212 -5.74 -8.33 -0.63
C TYR A 212 -5.17 -9.75 -0.72
N ARG A 213 -5.57 -10.51 -1.74
CA ARG A 213 -5.10 -11.88 -1.95
C ARG A 213 -3.79 -11.95 -2.72
N LEU A 214 -3.62 -11.07 -3.71
CA LEU A 214 -2.44 -11.05 -4.58
C LEU A 214 -1.28 -10.25 -3.97
N GLY A 215 -1.61 -9.21 -3.19
CA GLY A 215 -0.66 -8.30 -2.57
C GLY A 215 0.42 -8.98 -1.70
N PRO A 216 0.07 -9.85 -0.73
CA PRO A 216 1.07 -10.39 0.19
C PRO A 216 1.77 -11.63 -0.40
N ASN A 217 3.08 -11.73 -0.19
CA ASN A 217 3.91 -12.90 -0.49
C ASN A 217 3.66 -14.10 0.46
N VAL A 218 2.40 -14.46 0.71
CA VAL A 218 2.00 -15.57 1.60
C VAL A 218 1.07 -16.56 0.91
N ARG A 219 1.07 -17.79 1.41
CA ARG A 219 0.12 -18.85 1.02
C ARG A 219 -1.12 -18.77 1.90
N GLN A 220 -2.17 -18.15 1.38
CA GLN A 220 -3.43 -18.02 2.12
C GLN A 220 -4.20 -19.36 2.18
N PRO A 221 -4.72 -19.77 3.34
CA PRO A 221 -5.25 -21.13 3.55
C PRO A 221 -6.60 -21.43 2.86
N ARG A 222 -7.48 -20.45 2.62
CA ARG A 222 -8.76 -20.65 1.92
C ARG A 222 -9.19 -19.41 1.12
N TYR A 223 -9.77 -19.63 -0.06
CA TYR A 223 -10.39 -18.57 -0.86
C TYR A 223 -11.78 -18.22 -0.29
N ARG A 224 -11.99 -16.93 -0.02
CA ARG A 224 -13.32 -16.36 0.21
C ARG A 224 -13.52 -15.27 -0.84
N PRO A 225 -14.60 -15.31 -1.63
CA PRO A 225 -14.83 -14.32 -2.68
C PRO A 225 -15.07 -12.91 -2.10
N LEU A 226 -15.52 -12.83 -0.85
CA LEU A 226 -15.75 -11.57 -0.14
C LEU A 226 -15.09 -11.60 1.24
N SER A 227 -14.10 -10.73 1.46
CA SER A 227 -13.44 -10.60 2.76
C SER A 227 -14.15 -9.61 3.68
N LEU A 228 -13.96 -9.74 5.00
CA LEU A 228 -14.61 -8.84 5.96
C LEU A 228 -13.99 -7.43 5.88
N GLY A 229 -12.68 -7.35 5.61
CA GLY A 229 -11.96 -6.13 5.33
C GLY A 229 -12.47 -5.43 4.07
N ALA A 230 -12.71 -6.15 2.97
CA ALA A 230 -13.25 -5.55 1.75
C ALA A 230 -14.65 -4.93 1.97
N VAL A 231 -15.52 -5.59 2.73
CA VAL A 231 -16.83 -5.03 3.12
C VAL A 231 -16.63 -3.79 4.00
N ALA A 232 -15.72 -3.85 4.98
CA ALA A 232 -15.41 -2.70 5.82
C ALA A 232 -14.88 -1.51 4.99
N VAL A 233 -14.03 -1.75 3.99
CA VAL A 233 -13.55 -0.73 3.06
C VAL A 233 -14.72 -0.06 2.34
N VAL A 234 -15.62 -0.84 1.74
CA VAL A 234 -16.77 -0.30 1.01
C VAL A 234 -17.64 0.57 1.93
N VAL A 235 -17.94 0.10 3.14
CA VAL A 235 -18.76 0.84 4.11
C VAL A 235 -18.06 2.13 4.57
N LEU A 236 -16.77 2.07 4.88
CA LEU A 236 -16.00 3.22 5.35
C LEU A 236 -15.78 4.25 4.24
N LEU A 237 -15.52 3.81 3.00
CA LEU A 237 -15.40 4.70 1.84
C LEU A 237 -16.73 5.39 1.54
N PHE A 238 -17.84 4.65 1.55
CA PHE A 238 -19.16 5.25 1.38
C PHE A 238 -19.43 6.31 2.47
N GLY A 239 -19.13 5.99 3.72
CA GLY A 239 -19.21 6.94 4.83
C GLY A 239 -18.28 8.15 4.66
N ALA A 240 -17.07 7.95 4.15
CA ALA A 240 -16.13 9.03 3.86
C ALA A 240 -16.62 9.95 2.73
N THR A 241 -17.22 9.40 1.67
CA THR A 241 -17.83 10.18 0.60
C THR A 241 -19.01 11.02 1.11
N VAL A 242 -19.90 10.43 1.93
CA VAL A 242 -21.02 11.16 2.56
C VAL A 242 -20.50 12.26 3.48
N ALA A 243 -19.49 11.97 4.30
CA ALA A 243 -18.88 12.94 5.20
C ALA A 243 -18.23 14.09 4.43
N LEU A 244 -17.53 13.79 3.33
CA LEU A 244 -16.93 14.80 2.47
C LEU A 244 -18.01 15.69 1.85
N GLY A 245 -19.09 15.12 1.32
CA GLY A 245 -20.23 15.88 0.78
C GLY A 245 -20.82 16.83 1.82
N TRP A 246 -21.01 16.36 3.05
CA TRP A 246 -21.50 17.20 4.15
C TRP A 246 -20.53 18.33 4.50
N ILE A 247 -19.21 18.07 4.50
CA ILE A 247 -18.19 19.10 4.74
C ILE A 247 -18.19 20.12 3.61
N THR A 248 -18.25 19.68 2.34
CA THR A 248 -18.25 20.58 1.19
C THR A 248 -19.49 21.47 1.15
N ASP A 249 -20.66 20.96 1.51
CA ASP A 249 -21.90 21.75 1.58
C ASP A 249 -21.82 22.85 2.65
N ARG A 250 -21.17 22.55 3.78
CA ARG A 250 -21.03 23.50 4.89
C ARG A 250 -19.97 24.57 4.65
N PHE A 251 -18.86 24.23 4.02
CA PHE A 251 -17.71 25.12 3.84
C PHE A 251 -17.58 25.68 2.40
N GLY A 252 -18.38 25.20 1.45
CA GLY A 252 -18.39 25.63 0.04
C GLY A 252 -18.93 27.05 -0.21
N GLN A 253 -19.45 27.73 0.83
CA GLN A 253 -20.01 29.08 0.74
C GLN A 253 -18.94 30.19 0.57
N PHE A 254 -17.65 29.87 0.70
CA PHE A 254 -16.56 30.82 0.49
C PHE A 254 -15.93 30.64 -0.91
N ALA A 255 -16.18 31.58 -1.83
CA ALA A 255 -15.83 31.46 -3.26
C ALA A 255 -14.33 31.26 -3.57
N VAL A 256 -13.43 31.79 -2.73
CA VAL A 256 -11.97 31.59 -2.85
C VAL A 256 -11.53 30.23 -2.29
N VAL A 257 -12.27 29.70 -1.32
CA VAL A 257 -12.05 28.37 -0.76
C VAL A 257 -12.57 27.32 -1.75
N GLY A 258 -13.76 27.48 -2.34
CA GLY A 258 -14.41 26.45 -3.17
C GLY A 258 -13.58 25.82 -4.31
N ARG A 259 -12.80 26.62 -5.08
CA ARG A 259 -11.97 26.11 -6.19
C ARG A 259 -10.65 25.45 -5.75
N ILE A 260 -10.02 25.94 -4.69
CA ILE A 260 -8.82 25.31 -4.11
C ILE A 260 -9.22 24.08 -3.28
N ASN A 261 -10.42 24.12 -2.69
CA ASN A 261 -10.97 23.07 -1.83
C ASN A 261 -11.39 21.82 -2.63
N SER A 262 -11.68 21.92 -3.93
CA SER A 262 -12.09 20.76 -4.74
C SER A 262 -10.92 19.83 -5.06
N ALA A 263 -9.81 20.35 -5.63
CA ALA A 263 -8.63 19.55 -5.95
C ALA A 263 -7.97 18.98 -4.68
N ILE A 264 -7.85 19.81 -3.63
CA ILE A 264 -7.35 19.36 -2.32
C ILE A 264 -8.30 18.34 -1.70
N GLY A 265 -9.62 18.55 -1.81
CA GLY A 265 -10.64 17.62 -1.32
C GLY A 265 -10.57 16.25 -1.99
N VAL A 266 -10.38 16.21 -3.32
CA VAL A 266 -10.19 14.96 -4.08
C VAL A 266 -8.90 14.26 -3.67
N LEU A 267 -7.80 15.00 -3.53
CA LEU A 267 -6.52 14.44 -3.10
C LEU A 267 -6.61 13.90 -1.65
N ALA A 268 -7.27 14.63 -0.76
CA ALA A 268 -7.52 14.22 0.61
C ALA A 268 -8.43 12.98 0.66
N LEU A 269 -9.47 12.91 -0.18
CA LEU A 269 -10.32 11.73 -0.29
C LEU A 269 -9.54 10.52 -0.81
N ALA A 270 -8.70 10.70 -1.83
CA ALA A 270 -7.83 9.64 -2.33
C ALA A 270 -6.86 9.14 -1.25
N TRP A 271 -6.32 10.06 -0.43
CA TRP A 271 -5.48 9.72 0.71
C TRP A 271 -6.25 8.95 1.80
N VAL A 272 -7.42 9.43 2.19
CA VAL A 272 -8.32 8.72 3.12
C VAL A 272 -8.70 7.35 2.55
N ALA A 273 -8.94 7.24 1.24
CA ALA A 273 -9.26 5.98 0.61
C ALA A 273 -8.10 4.98 0.68
N CYS A 274 -6.86 5.44 0.49
CA CYS A 274 -5.66 4.62 0.69
C CYS A 274 -5.52 4.17 2.16
N ILE A 275 -5.79 5.04 3.13
CA ILE A 275 -5.80 4.69 4.55
C ILE A 275 -6.85 3.61 4.84
N VAL A 276 -8.09 3.82 4.38
CA VAL A 276 -9.19 2.86 4.55
C VAL A 276 -8.87 1.52 3.90
N LEU A 277 -8.29 1.53 2.70
CA LEU A 277 -7.86 0.32 2.00
C LEU A 277 -6.79 -0.46 2.80
N LEU A 278 -5.81 0.22 3.40
CA LEU A 278 -4.80 -0.45 4.22
C LEU A 278 -5.36 -0.87 5.59
N ALA A 279 -6.28 -0.10 6.17
CA ALA A 279 -6.98 -0.45 7.40
C ALA A 279 -7.84 -1.72 7.24
N GLY A 280 -8.54 -1.85 6.11
CA GLY A 280 -9.29 -3.07 5.78
C GLY A 280 -8.40 -4.29 5.64
N ALA A 281 -7.21 -4.13 5.03
CA ALA A 281 -6.24 -5.21 4.89
C ALA A 281 -5.67 -5.65 6.24
N ALA A 282 -5.33 -4.68 7.11
CA ALA A 282 -4.88 -4.96 8.47
C ALA A 282 -5.98 -5.65 9.29
N PHE A 283 -7.23 -5.21 9.15
CA PHE A 283 -8.37 -5.85 9.81
C PHE A 283 -8.54 -7.31 9.37
N ASP A 284 -8.43 -7.62 8.08
CA ASP A 284 -8.48 -9.00 7.59
C ASP A 284 -7.33 -9.87 8.14
N ALA A 285 -6.12 -9.31 8.21
CA ALA A 285 -4.95 -9.99 8.78
C ALA A 285 -5.12 -10.28 10.28
N GLU A 286 -5.66 -9.33 11.04
CA GLU A 286 -5.94 -9.51 12.47
C GLU A 286 -7.12 -10.47 12.73
N VAL A 287 -8.12 -10.50 11.85
CA VAL A 287 -9.17 -11.54 11.89
C VAL A 287 -8.57 -12.91 11.61
N LEU A 288 -7.61 -13.03 10.70
CA LEU A 288 -6.89 -14.27 10.45
C LEU A 288 -6.07 -14.71 11.67
N ARG A 289 -5.33 -13.79 12.30
CA ARG A 289 -4.60 -14.01 13.56
C ARG A 289 -5.53 -14.51 14.66
N ALA A 290 -6.67 -13.86 14.84
CA ALA A 290 -7.69 -14.28 15.81
C ALA A 290 -8.19 -15.71 15.55
N ARG A 291 -8.32 -16.13 14.30
CA ARG A 291 -8.68 -17.50 13.93
C ARG A 291 -7.57 -18.49 14.24
N GLN A 292 -6.30 -18.13 14.00
CA GLN A 292 -5.15 -18.96 14.37
C GLN A 292 -5.10 -19.20 15.88
N LEU A 293 -5.23 -18.13 16.68
CA LEU A 293 -5.30 -18.22 18.14
C LEU A 293 -6.48 -19.07 18.62
N ALA A 294 -7.65 -18.97 17.97
CA ALA A 294 -8.84 -19.74 18.33
C ALA A 294 -8.68 -21.26 18.08
N VAL A 295 -7.72 -21.67 17.24
CA VAL A 295 -7.39 -23.08 16.96
C VAL A 295 -6.15 -23.54 17.76
N GLY A 296 -5.53 -22.64 18.54
CA GLY A 296 -4.38 -22.94 19.39
C GLY A 296 -3.02 -22.75 18.71
N ILE A 297 -2.97 -22.11 17.54
CA ILE A 297 -1.72 -21.73 16.89
C ILE A 297 -1.18 -20.47 17.59
N ASP A 298 0.09 -20.46 17.99
CA ASP A 298 0.74 -19.31 18.59
C ASP A 298 1.04 -18.23 17.55
N ALA A 299 0.06 -17.34 17.35
CA ALA A 299 0.15 -16.16 16.51
C ALA A 299 0.21 -14.87 17.36
N SER A 300 0.84 -14.94 18.53
CA SER A 300 0.93 -13.82 19.47
C SER A 300 1.77 -12.66 18.92
N VAL A 301 2.92 -12.98 18.31
CA VAL A 301 3.84 -11.99 17.72
C VAL A 301 3.62 -11.86 16.22
N GLU A 302 3.71 -12.96 15.48
CA GLU A 302 3.62 -13.01 14.01
C GLU A 302 2.47 -13.89 13.52
N ILE A 303 1.92 -13.56 12.35
CA ILE A 303 0.92 -14.39 11.69
C ILE A 303 1.60 -15.64 11.10
N GLN A 304 1.13 -16.83 11.48
CA GLN A 304 1.74 -18.09 11.07
C GLN A 304 1.31 -18.49 9.66
N LEU A 305 1.98 -17.94 8.65
CA LEU A 305 1.73 -18.22 7.23
C LEU A 305 3.01 -18.59 6.50
N ALA A 306 2.94 -19.62 5.66
CA ALA A 306 4.04 -19.96 4.77
C ALA A 306 4.24 -18.87 3.70
N THR A 307 5.48 -18.43 3.53
CA THR A 307 5.88 -17.53 2.45
C THR A 307 5.73 -18.22 1.09
N ARG A 308 5.31 -17.47 0.08
CA ARG A 308 5.10 -18.05 -1.26
C ARG A 308 6.42 -18.18 -2.02
N HIS A 309 7.21 -17.12 -2.01
CA HIS A 309 8.54 -17.04 -2.61
C HIS A 309 9.59 -16.71 -1.53
N THR A 310 10.73 -17.39 -1.56
CA THR A 310 11.80 -17.25 -0.55
C THR A 310 13.16 -16.87 -1.14
N ALA A 311 13.33 -16.89 -2.47
CA ALA A 311 14.64 -16.75 -3.11
C ALA A 311 15.44 -15.53 -2.64
N VAL A 312 14.82 -14.34 -2.62
CA VAL A 312 15.49 -13.11 -2.14
C VAL A 312 15.66 -13.09 -0.63
N LEU A 313 14.76 -13.75 0.11
CA LEU A 313 14.83 -13.83 1.58
C LEU A 313 16.04 -14.67 2.00
N GLU A 314 16.20 -15.85 1.39
CA GLU A 314 17.34 -16.73 1.64
C GLU A 314 18.67 -16.06 1.30
N ASP A 315 18.73 -15.32 0.18
CA ASP A 315 19.94 -14.57 -0.19
C ASP A 315 20.25 -13.44 0.80
N SER A 316 19.22 -12.70 1.22
CA SER A 316 19.35 -11.63 2.22
C SER A 316 19.81 -12.18 3.58
N GLU A 317 19.25 -13.31 4.02
CA GLU A 317 19.65 -13.98 5.27
C GLU A 317 21.10 -14.47 5.22
N ARG A 318 21.54 -15.05 4.09
CA ARG A 318 22.95 -15.44 3.89
C ARG A 318 23.88 -14.23 3.94
N TYR A 319 23.50 -13.13 3.27
CA TYR A 319 24.26 -11.90 3.28
C TYR A 319 24.37 -11.29 4.68
N GLU A 320 23.24 -11.19 5.40
CA GLU A 320 23.21 -10.67 6.77
C GLU A 320 23.99 -11.57 7.74
N ALA A 321 23.87 -12.90 7.62
CA ALA A 321 24.61 -13.84 8.46
C ALA A 321 26.13 -13.71 8.24
N ARG A 322 26.56 -13.59 6.97
CA ARG A 322 27.97 -13.35 6.63
C ARG A 322 28.47 -12.03 7.21
N ASN A 323 27.71 -10.95 7.04
CA ASN A 323 28.10 -9.64 7.55
C ASN A 323 28.10 -9.57 9.09
N ARG A 324 27.11 -10.17 9.75
CA ARG A 324 27.07 -10.28 11.22
C ARG A 324 28.25 -11.09 11.74
N ARG A 325 28.60 -12.19 11.09
CA ARG A 325 29.78 -13.00 11.43
C ARG A 325 31.07 -12.19 11.29
N LEU A 326 31.28 -11.55 10.14
CA LEU A 326 32.46 -10.72 9.90
C LEU A 326 32.56 -9.56 10.91
N ALA A 327 31.46 -8.86 11.18
CA ALA A 327 31.42 -7.77 12.15
C ALA A 327 31.77 -8.23 13.56
N ARG A 328 31.27 -9.40 14.00
CA ARG A 328 31.64 -9.99 15.29
C ARG A 328 33.11 -10.36 15.36
N LEU A 329 33.64 -11.03 14.33
CA LEU A 329 35.06 -11.41 14.28
C LEU A 329 35.98 -10.18 14.36
N VAL A 330 35.65 -9.10 13.64
CA VAL A 330 36.41 -7.84 13.72
C VAL A 330 36.29 -7.22 15.12
N ALA A 331 35.08 -7.14 15.67
CA ALA A 331 34.88 -6.59 17.01
C ALA A 331 35.60 -7.39 18.10
N ASP A 332 35.62 -8.72 17.99
CA ASP A 332 36.28 -9.62 18.92
C ASP A 332 37.81 -9.50 18.81
N ALA A 333 38.36 -9.50 17.60
CA ALA A 333 39.80 -9.34 17.36
C ALA A 333 40.30 -7.99 17.88
N VAL A 334 39.58 -6.89 17.60
CA VAL A 334 39.92 -5.55 18.11
C VAL A 334 39.81 -5.49 19.64
N ARG A 335 38.79 -6.12 20.24
CA ARG A 335 38.65 -6.18 21.71
C ARG A 335 39.78 -6.98 22.37
N ALA A 336 40.22 -8.07 21.74
CA ALA A 336 41.32 -8.89 22.23
C ALA A 336 42.71 -8.29 21.96
N GLY A 337 42.80 -7.33 21.03
CA GLY A 337 44.07 -6.80 20.54
C GLY A 337 44.84 -7.82 19.68
N GLU A 338 44.13 -8.74 19.03
CA GLU A 338 44.69 -9.82 18.21
C GLU A 338 44.52 -9.57 16.71
N ASP A 339 45.43 -10.10 15.89
CA ASP A 339 45.33 -10.08 14.44
C ASP A 339 44.26 -11.07 13.95
N LEU A 340 43.35 -10.62 13.07
CA LEU A 340 42.31 -11.46 12.51
C LEU A 340 42.80 -12.24 11.29
N THR A 341 42.91 -13.57 11.41
CA THR A 341 43.25 -14.45 10.29
C THR A 341 42.00 -15.10 9.68
N ILE A 342 41.58 -14.63 8.51
CA ILE A 342 40.48 -15.21 7.72
C ILE A 342 40.80 -15.22 6.23
N GLU A 343 39.96 -15.89 5.42
CA GLU A 343 40.08 -15.85 3.96
C GLU A 343 39.98 -14.41 3.44
N ALA A 344 40.88 -14.06 2.51
CA ALA A 344 40.95 -12.72 1.95
C ALA A 344 39.60 -12.30 1.36
N THR A 345 39.04 -11.23 1.90
CA THR A 345 37.70 -10.74 1.54
C THR A 345 37.80 -9.24 1.25
N PRO A 346 37.20 -8.73 0.15
CA PRO A 346 37.23 -7.30 -0.18
C PRO A 346 36.43 -6.41 0.80
N LEU A 347 35.75 -7.01 1.78
CA LEU A 347 34.97 -6.34 2.81
C LEU A 347 35.82 -5.87 4.00
N LEU A 348 37.07 -6.32 4.10
CA LEU A 348 38.00 -5.92 5.15
C LEU A 348 39.18 -5.18 4.55
N SER A 349 39.68 -4.19 5.30
CA SER A 349 40.87 -3.43 4.96
C SER A 349 41.73 -3.28 6.21
N GLU A 350 43.04 -3.33 6.02
CA GLU A 350 44.03 -3.03 7.07
C GLU A 350 43.95 -1.55 7.47
N GLU A 351 44.26 -1.27 8.74
CA GLU A 351 44.37 0.09 9.27
C GLU A 351 45.42 0.92 8.48
N GLY A 352 45.14 2.21 8.26
CA GLY A 352 46.00 3.10 7.48
C GLY A 352 45.91 2.97 5.95
N ARG A 353 45.12 2.02 5.42
CA ARG A 353 44.78 1.98 3.98
C ARG A 353 43.65 2.95 3.65
N LEU A 354 43.63 3.42 2.40
CA LEU A 354 42.72 4.47 1.91
C LEU A 354 41.22 4.15 2.05
N LEU A 355 40.84 2.87 2.06
CA LEU A 355 39.44 2.43 2.18
C LEU A 355 39.09 1.92 3.58
N ALA A 356 40.02 1.96 4.53
CA ALA A 356 39.74 1.58 5.91
C ALA A 356 38.97 2.69 6.64
N ILE A 357 37.99 2.29 7.46
CA ILE A 357 37.29 3.22 8.34
C ILE A 357 38.06 3.25 9.67
N GLU A 358 38.75 4.36 9.92
CA GLU A 358 39.58 4.52 11.13
C GLU A 358 38.73 4.89 12.36
N SER A 359 39.13 4.37 13.53
CA SER A 359 38.59 4.80 14.82
C SER A 359 39.04 6.22 15.21
N GLY A 360 40.08 6.75 14.55
CA GLY A 360 40.61 8.08 14.79
C GLY A 360 41.24 8.24 16.18
N ARG A 361 41.80 7.17 16.75
CA ARG A 361 42.37 7.11 18.12
C ARG A 361 41.39 7.46 19.24
N ARG A 362 40.09 7.30 18.98
CA ARG A 362 39.02 7.53 19.97
C ARG A 362 38.89 6.34 20.90
N ASN A 363 38.66 6.60 22.20
CA ASN A 363 38.29 5.54 23.12
C ASN A 363 36.88 5.03 22.78
N PRO A 364 36.50 3.79 23.16
CA PRO A 364 35.15 3.27 22.91
C PRO A 364 34.03 4.19 23.42
N GLU A 365 34.27 4.87 24.54
CA GLU A 365 33.37 5.84 25.18
C GLU A 365 33.16 7.13 24.36
N ASP A 366 34.08 7.45 23.44
CA ASP A 366 33.95 8.60 22.54
C ASP A 366 33.09 8.28 21.29
N VAL A 367 32.83 7.00 21.03
CA VAL A 367 32.14 6.51 19.82
C VAL A 367 30.78 5.88 20.13
N SER A 368 30.54 5.45 21.38
CA SER A 368 29.27 4.88 21.82
C SER A 368 28.73 5.56 23.06
N SER A 369 27.45 5.94 23.03
CA SER A 369 26.73 6.47 24.19
C SER A 369 26.05 5.38 25.05
N GLY A 370 26.24 4.10 24.72
CA GLY A 370 25.69 2.97 25.48
C GLY A 370 25.08 1.88 24.60
N SER A 371 24.25 1.04 25.20
CA SER A 371 23.60 -0.08 24.51
C SER A 371 22.21 0.33 23.99
N PRO A 372 21.89 0.06 22.71
CA PRO A 372 20.54 0.18 22.18
C PRO A 372 19.52 -0.61 23.02
N PHE A 373 18.27 -0.17 23.06
CA PHE A 373 17.20 -0.78 23.85
C PHE A 373 16.98 -2.29 23.58
N HIS A 374 17.31 -2.75 22.37
CA HIS A 374 17.19 -4.14 21.94
C HIS A 374 18.54 -4.84 21.72
N ALA A 375 19.64 -4.26 22.21
CA ALA A 375 20.92 -4.95 22.13
C ALA A 375 20.85 -6.23 22.98
N ASP A 376 21.32 -7.34 22.42
CA ASP A 376 21.61 -8.52 23.23
C ASP A 376 22.55 -8.08 24.37
N PRO A 377 22.34 -8.53 25.62
CA PRO A 377 23.26 -8.24 26.70
C PRO A 377 24.65 -8.70 26.23
N VAL A 378 25.63 -7.79 26.27
CA VAL A 378 27.01 -8.10 25.89
C VAL A 378 27.41 -9.32 26.71
N SER A 379 27.54 -10.48 26.05
CA SER A 379 27.95 -11.69 26.73
C SER A 379 29.39 -11.49 27.17
N ASP A 380 29.61 -11.44 28.48
CA ASP A 380 30.93 -11.42 29.11
C ASP A 380 31.66 -12.77 28.98
N ASP A 381 31.03 -13.75 28.29
CA ASP A 381 31.55 -15.08 28.08
C ASP A 381 32.30 -15.17 26.74
N GLY A 382 33.62 -15.32 26.83
CA GLY A 382 34.52 -15.69 25.74
C GLY A 382 34.27 -17.12 25.25
N ALA A 383 33.08 -17.40 24.73
CA ALA A 383 32.80 -18.63 24.01
C ALA A 383 33.40 -18.50 22.60
N ARG A 384 34.67 -18.87 22.50
CA ARG A 384 35.42 -19.09 21.26
C ARG A 384 34.54 -19.84 20.25
N LEU A 385 34.13 -19.16 19.18
CA LEU A 385 33.71 -19.85 17.98
C LEU A 385 34.97 -20.41 17.33
N GLU A 386 35.23 -21.69 17.54
CA GLU A 386 36.35 -22.37 16.88
C GLU A 386 36.26 -22.16 15.35
N PRO A 387 37.39 -21.87 14.68
CA PRO A 387 37.43 -21.83 13.24
C PRO A 387 37.06 -23.22 12.72
N THR A 388 35.99 -23.28 11.93
CA THR A 388 35.54 -24.51 11.25
C THR A 388 36.71 -25.17 10.53
N SER A 389 37.10 -26.35 11.01
CA SER A 389 38.11 -27.21 10.39
C SER A 389 37.70 -27.54 8.95
N ARG A 390 38.69 -27.46 8.07
CA ARG A 390 38.66 -27.87 6.66
C ARG A 390 38.17 -29.33 6.54
N PRO A 391 37.38 -29.71 5.51
CA PRO A 391 37.31 -31.11 5.13
C PRO A 391 38.62 -31.45 4.40
N ASP A 392 39.41 -32.37 4.98
CA ASP A 392 40.60 -32.93 4.35
C ASP A 392 40.24 -33.81 3.14
N ASP A 393 41.11 -33.75 2.12
CA ASP A 393 41.36 -34.64 0.96
C ASP A 393 40.23 -35.49 0.33
#